data_AF-A0AAE3Y918-F1
#
_entry.id   AF-A0AAE3Y918-F1
#
_cell.length_a   1.000
_cell.length_b   1.000
_cell.length_c   1.000
_cell.angle_alpha   90.00
_cell.angle_beta   90.00
_cell.angle_gamma   90.00
#
_symmetry.space_group_name_H-M   'P 1'
#
loop_
_entity.id
_entity.type
_entity.pdbx_description
1 polymer ?
#
loop_
_entity_poly.entity_id
_entity_poly.type
_entity_poly.pdbx_seq_one_letter_code
_entity_poly.pdbx_strand_id
1 'polypeptide(L)'
;MPILQHICKNILDYEHTHAGLMNGACSELLFLHHYFNSYPEQFNKTVEKKIDRYKDLIFDHIENERIDLSYAAGLSGVLSSASYLQESQWCSLDFLDIEDIGDIMIEEAIAQFQNHNFDFFYGGIGLVMPFMNRQMDIRKLNPDLLHTLKETIVKTKTDLFWQNPKDKAANMSNFGISHGFLPNLLLLAYIADSEADISFIRKTLSEFMTYASMEGTVSVFPSVIETSKENSKYASRLAWCYGDLGISCVLYKIGELIQDQPLQNQASQILLKTTVRKHEESSKVTDASLCHGSAGISSIYDSFYTRTQNPAFAQAGEYWRGITHSYYAPENQECCFLYKAGDEYINNMGLLEGLAGIGLSLLNKKDWSGILSIE
;
A
#
# COMPACT_ATOMS: atom_id res chain seq x y z
N MET A 1 13.44 -14.38 -16.38
CA MET A 1 12.92 -14.06 -17.73
C MET A 1 11.64 -14.84 -18.06
N PRO A 2 11.57 -16.19 -17.95
CA PRO A 2 10.34 -16.92 -18.32
C PRO A 2 9.10 -16.54 -17.50
N ILE A 3 9.28 -16.27 -16.20
CA ILE A 3 8.17 -15.91 -15.31
C ILE A 3 7.52 -14.58 -15.71
N LEU A 4 8.31 -13.52 -15.89
CA LEU A 4 7.79 -12.19 -16.27
C LEU A 4 7.07 -12.21 -17.63
N GLN A 5 7.56 -13.01 -18.59
CA GLN A 5 6.88 -13.21 -19.86
C GLN A 5 5.55 -13.96 -19.70
N HIS A 6 5.48 -14.96 -18.82
CA HIS A 6 4.25 -15.67 -18.51
C HIS A 6 3.23 -14.75 -17.83
N ILE A 7 3.67 -13.97 -16.83
CA ILE A 7 2.85 -12.93 -16.17
C ILE A 7 2.27 -11.97 -17.20
N CYS A 8 3.12 -11.40 -18.06
CA CYS A 8 2.69 -10.47 -19.10
C CYS A 8 1.67 -11.11 -20.05
N LYS A 9 1.90 -12.37 -20.47
CA LYS A 9 0.94 -13.11 -21.27
C LYS A 9 -0.41 -13.28 -20.57
N ASN A 10 -0.45 -13.75 -19.32
CA ASN A 10 -1.70 -13.92 -18.58
C ASN A 10 -2.46 -12.60 -18.43
N ILE A 11 -1.76 -11.49 -18.19
CA ILE A 11 -2.33 -10.13 -18.13
C ILE A 11 -2.91 -9.69 -19.49
N LEU A 12 -2.23 -9.97 -20.60
CA LEU A 12 -2.74 -9.64 -21.94
C LEU A 12 -3.95 -10.49 -22.35
N ASP A 13 -4.06 -11.71 -21.83
CA ASP A 13 -5.15 -12.66 -22.12
C ASP A 13 -6.38 -12.45 -21.21
N TYR A 14 -6.23 -11.78 -20.07
CA TYR A 14 -7.33 -11.42 -19.17
C TYR A 14 -7.92 -10.05 -19.54
N GLU A 15 -9.19 -9.75 -19.21
CA GLU A 15 -9.80 -8.43 -19.42
C GLU A 15 -10.51 -7.94 -18.14
N HIS A 16 -10.06 -6.81 -17.60
CA HIS A 16 -10.77 -6.13 -16.51
C HIS A 16 -12.01 -5.39 -17.03
N THR A 17 -13.05 -5.36 -16.20
CA THR A 17 -14.28 -4.57 -16.42
C THR A 17 -14.36 -3.34 -15.51
N HIS A 18 -13.33 -3.06 -14.72
CA HIS A 18 -13.29 -1.94 -13.76
C HIS A 18 -11.94 -1.22 -13.82
N ALA A 19 -11.93 0.07 -13.49
CA ALA A 19 -10.75 0.93 -13.59
C ALA A 19 -9.71 0.75 -12.46
N GLY A 20 -10.13 0.26 -11.30
CA GLY A 20 -9.41 0.36 -10.01
C GLY A 20 -7.91 0.05 -9.96
N LEU A 21 -7.24 0.66 -8.98
CA LEU A 21 -5.79 0.53 -8.73
C LEU A 21 -5.39 -0.82 -8.13
N MET A 22 -6.21 -1.41 -7.25
CA MET A 22 -5.80 -2.63 -6.53
C MET A 22 -6.10 -3.91 -7.30
N ASN A 23 -7.19 -3.92 -8.08
CA ASN A 23 -7.61 -5.05 -8.90
C ASN A 23 -8.47 -4.57 -10.10
N GLY A 24 -7.84 -3.90 -11.05
CA GLY A 24 -8.50 -3.28 -12.20
C GLY A 24 -7.50 -2.83 -13.26
N ALA A 25 -7.99 -2.13 -14.28
CA ALA A 25 -7.18 -1.69 -15.42
C ALA A 25 -5.92 -0.93 -14.99
N CYS A 26 -6.01 -0.02 -14.03
CA CYS A 26 -4.87 0.73 -13.51
C CYS A 26 -3.77 -0.18 -12.94
N SER A 27 -4.13 -1.27 -12.25
CA SER A 27 -3.16 -2.21 -11.68
C SER A 27 -2.25 -2.83 -12.75
N GLU A 28 -2.85 -3.25 -13.87
CA GLU A 28 -2.11 -3.85 -14.98
C GLU A 28 -1.32 -2.81 -15.76
N LEU A 29 -1.85 -1.58 -15.96
CA LEU A 29 -1.12 -0.49 -16.62
C LEU A 29 0.19 -0.15 -15.90
N LEU A 30 0.21 -0.18 -14.56
CA LEU A 30 1.42 0.00 -13.76
C LEU A 30 2.45 -1.10 -14.04
N PHE A 31 2.03 -2.37 -14.05
CA PHE A 31 2.92 -3.48 -14.40
C PHE A 31 3.43 -3.36 -15.84
N LEU A 32 2.56 -3.10 -16.81
CA LEU A 32 2.92 -3.00 -18.22
C LEU A 32 3.91 -1.86 -18.46
N HIS A 33 3.75 -0.71 -17.81
CA HIS A 33 4.73 0.38 -17.86
C HIS A 33 6.13 -0.10 -17.49
N HIS A 34 6.27 -0.77 -16.34
CA HIS A 34 7.57 -1.28 -15.88
C HIS A 34 8.13 -2.40 -16.73
N TYR A 35 7.25 -3.29 -17.18
CA TYR A 35 7.62 -4.40 -18.05
C TYR A 35 8.19 -3.86 -19.37
N PHE A 36 7.52 -2.94 -20.06
CA PHE A 36 7.99 -2.41 -21.34
C PHE A 36 9.11 -1.39 -21.22
N ASN A 37 9.30 -0.75 -20.07
CA ASN A 37 10.54 -0.03 -19.78
C ASN A 37 11.76 -0.96 -19.72
N SER A 38 11.56 -2.21 -19.27
CA SER A 38 12.63 -3.21 -19.16
C SER A 38 12.80 -4.04 -20.43
N TYR A 39 11.72 -4.22 -21.19
CA TYR A 39 11.64 -5.09 -22.37
C TYR A 39 10.87 -4.41 -23.52
N PRO A 40 11.36 -3.26 -24.03
CA PRO A 40 10.66 -2.48 -25.05
C PRO A 40 10.44 -3.26 -26.36
N GLU A 41 11.28 -4.24 -26.66
CA GLU A 41 11.17 -5.08 -27.86
C GLU A 41 9.95 -6.02 -27.85
N GLN A 42 9.33 -6.23 -26.68
CA GLN A 42 8.12 -7.05 -26.54
C GLN A 42 6.83 -6.27 -26.85
N PHE A 43 6.92 -4.93 -26.94
CA PHE A 43 5.78 -4.08 -27.23
C PHE A 43 5.30 -4.29 -28.67
N ASN A 44 4.01 -4.57 -28.85
CA ASN A 44 3.43 -4.88 -30.15
C ASN A 44 1.95 -4.41 -30.24
N LYS A 45 1.33 -4.58 -31.41
CA LYS A 45 -0.05 -4.12 -31.65
C LYS A 45 -1.11 -4.72 -30.72
N THR A 46 -0.89 -5.92 -30.18
CA THR A 46 -1.83 -6.52 -29.21
C THR A 46 -1.75 -5.79 -27.87
N VAL A 47 -0.53 -5.46 -27.44
CA VAL A 47 -0.27 -4.65 -26.24
C VAL A 47 -0.88 -3.25 -26.37
N GLU A 48 -0.62 -2.59 -27.49
CA GLU A 48 -1.16 -1.25 -27.79
C GLU A 48 -2.69 -1.25 -27.67
N LYS A 49 -3.37 -2.18 -28.35
CA LYS A 49 -4.84 -2.33 -28.26
C LYS A 49 -5.33 -2.59 -26.84
N LYS A 50 -4.59 -3.37 -26.05
CA LYS A 50 -4.94 -3.66 -24.65
C LYS A 50 -4.90 -2.40 -23.81
N ILE A 51 -3.82 -1.61 -23.93
CA ILE A 51 -3.64 -0.35 -23.24
C ILE A 51 -4.73 0.65 -23.65
N ASP A 52 -5.01 0.79 -24.96
CA ASP A 52 -6.04 1.70 -25.45
C ASP A 52 -7.42 1.34 -24.90
N ARG A 53 -7.80 0.04 -24.90
CA ARG A 53 -9.05 -0.42 -24.29
C ARG A 53 -9.16 -0.06 -22.82
N TYR A 54 -8.06 -0.13 -22.07
CA TYR A 54 -8.04 0.26 -20.67
C TYR A 54 -8.15 1.76 -20.45
N LYS A 55 -7.52 2.57 -21.31
CA LYS A 55 -7.72 4.02 -21.31
C LYS A 55 -9.18 4.37 -21.57
N ASP A 56 -9.78 3.76 -22.59
CA ASP A 56 -11.20 3.94 -22.92
C ASP A 56 -12.10 3.50 -21.76
N LEU A 57 -11.80 2.36 -21.13
CA LEU A 57 -12.55 1.86 -19.97
C LEU A 57 -12.48 2.82 -18.77
N ILE A 58 -11.30 3.37 -18.49
CA ILE A 58 -11.11 4.33 -17.38
C ILE A 58 -11.88 5.62 -17.68
N PHE A 59 -11.73 6.16 -18.89
CA PHE A 59 -12.45 7.35 -19.33
C PHE A 59 -13.97 7.15 -19.24
N ASP A 60 -14.48 6.02 -19.74
CA ASP A 60 -15.89 5.65 -19.72
C ASP A 60 -16.46 5.52 -18.30
N HIS A 61 -15.69 4.98 -17.35
CA HIS A 61 -16.11 4.90 -15.94
C HIS A 61 -16.21 6.28 -15.29
N ILE A 62 -15.30 7.19 -15.61
CA ILE A 62 -15.29 8.55 -15.05
C ILE A 62 -16.42 9.38 -15.65
N GLU A 63 -16.52 9.43 -16.99
CA GLU A 63 -17.50 10.25 -17.72
C GLU A 63 -18.95 9.86 -17.37
N ASN A 64 -19.20 8.59 -17.09
CA ASN A 64 -20.54 8.09 -16.76
C ASN A 64 -20.77 7.87 -15.25
N GLU A 65 -19.92 8.44 -14.39
CA GLU A 65 -20.05 8.35 -12.92
C GLU A 65 -20.19 6.90 -12.39
N ARG A 66 -19.52 5.94 -13.04
CA ARG A 66 -19.54 4.50 -12.68
C ARG A 66 -18.38 4.12 -11.76
N ILE A 67 -17.76 5.08 -11.10
CA ILE A 67 -16.59 4.89 -10.25
C ILE A 67 -16.79 5.60 -8.91
N ASP A 68 -16.45 4.92 -7.81
CA ASP A 68 -16.46 5.55 -6.48
C ASP A 68 -15.20 6.42 -6.27
N LEU A 69 -15.04 7.04 -5.10
CA LEU A 69 -13.88 7.89 -4.80
C LEU A 69 -12.72 7.13 -4.13
N SER A 70 -12.89 5.84 -3.84
CA SER A 70 -11.93 5.06 -3.05
C SER A 70 -10.53 4.99 -3.70
N TYR A 71 -9.51 4.79 -2.86
CA TYR A 71 -8.16 4.54 -3.34
C TYR A 71 -8.03 3.15 -3.97
N ALA A 72 -8.79 2.16 -3.48
CA ALA A 72 -8.65 0.80 -3.95
C ALA A 72 -9.24 0.58 -5.36
N ALA A 73 -10.47 1.04 -5.58
CA ALA A 73 -11.24 0.77 -6.79
C ALA A 73 -11.65 2.04 -7.55
N GLY A 74 -11.55 3.19 -6.89
CA GLY A 74 -12.17 4.43 -7.31
C GLY A 74 -11.24 5.44 -7.99
N LEU A 75 -11.78 6.65 -8.16
CA LEU A 75 -11.15 7.80 -8.79
C LEU A 75 -9.83 8.16 -8.13
N SER A 76 -9.72 8.07 -6.80
CA SER A 76 -8.45 8.33 -6.11
C SER A 76 -7.33 7.36 -6.57
N GLY A 77 -7.65 6.07 -6.70
CA GLY A 77 -6.69 5.09 -7.23
C GLY A 77 -6.29 5.38 -8.68
N VAL A 78 -7.25 5.81 -9.50
CA VAL A 78 -7.02 6.21 -10.88
C VAL A 78 -6.13 7.45 -10.97
N LEU A 79 -6.39 8.49 -10.19
CA LEU A 79 -5.58 9.72 -10.13
C LEU A 79 -4.15 9.43 -9.69
N SER A 80 -3.99 8.53 -8.71
CA SER A 80 -2.65 8.10 -8.27
C SER A 80 -1.90 7.34 -9.37
N SER A 81 -2.62 6.53 -10.14
CA SER A 81 -2.06 5.84 -11.31
C SER A 81 -1.69 6.83 -12.41
N ALA A 82 -2.53 7.84 -12.65
CA ALA A 82 -2.28 8.89 -13.64
C ALA A 82 -1.04 9.72 -13.29
N SER A 83 -0.92 10.16 -12.03
CA SER A 83 0.29 10.85 -11.57
C SER A 83 1.52 9.96 -11.72
N TYR A 84 1.44 8.69 -11.29
CA TYR A 84 2.56 7.77 -11.42
C TYR A 84 2.98 7.53 -12.88
N LEU A 85 2.01 7.48 -13.80
CA LEU A 85 2.22 7.18 -15.22
C LEU A 85 2.37 8.42 -16.10
N GLN A 86 2.42 9.63 -15.54
CA GLN A 86 2.41 10.87 -16.33
C GLN A 86 3.56 10.96 -17.35
N GLU A 87 4.75 10.47 -16.98
CA GLU A 87 5.94 10.45 -17.86
C GLU A 87 6.07 9.13 -18.64
N SER A 88 5.06 8.27 -18.58
CA SER A 88 5.06 6.96 -19.23
C SER A 88 4.88 7.10 -20.74
N GLN A 89 5.91 6.74 -21.50
CA GLN A 89 5.79 6.61 -22.96
C GLN A 89 4.84 5.49 -23.42
N TRP A 90 4.41 4.60 -22.51
CA TRP A 90 3.59 3.41 -22.84
C TRP A 90 2.13 3.57 -22.40
N CYS A 91 1.93 4.01 -21.17
CA CYS A 91 0.68 3.88 -20.43
C CYS A 91 0.18 5.22 -19.87
N SER A 92 0.67 6.38 -20.35
CA SER A 92 0.22 7.67 -19.82
C SER A 92 -1.30 7.85 -19.94
N LEU A 93 -1.91 8.45 -18.91
CA LEU A 93 -3.32 8.77 -18.82
C LEU A 93 -3.54 10.28 -19.07
N ASP A 94 -3.10 10.77 -20.24
CA ASP A 94 -3.04 12.20 -20.58
C ASP A 94 -4.40 12.93 -20.63
N PHE A 95 -5.50 12.18 -20.54
CA PHE A 95 -6.86 12.74 -20.52
C PHE A 95 -7.31 13.18 -19.11
N LEU A 96 -6.54 12.90 -18.07
CA LEU A 96 -6.86 13.28 -16.69
C LEU A 96 -6.07 14.51 -16.26
N ASP A 97 -6.79 15.54 -15.82
CA ASP A 97 -6.22 16.68 -15.10
C ASP A 97 -6.45 16.50 -13.60
N ILE A 98 -5.35 16.47 -12.84
CA ILE A 98 -5.38 16.23 -11.40
C ILE A 98 -5.53 17.56 -10.64
N GLU A 99 -5.14 18.70 -11.22
CA GLU A 99 -5.11 19.99 -10.51
C GLU A 99 -6.52 20.48 -10.15
N ASP A 100 -7.51 20.18 -10.98
CA ASP A 100 -8.90 20.66 -10.81
C ASP A 100 -9.70 19.92 -9.73
N ILE A 101 -9.21 18.77 -9.23
CA ILE A 101 -9.96 17.90 -8.31
C ILE A 101 -9.40 17.85 -6.88
N GLY A 102 -8.23 18.46 -6.65
CA GLY A 102 -7.53 18.40 -5.36
C GLY A 102 -8.37 18.89 -4.17
N ASP A 103 -8.97 20.08 -4.28
CA ASP A 103 -9.77 20.68 -3.20
C ASP A 103 -11.03 19.85 -2.90
N ILE A 104 -11.72 19.36 -3.93
CA ILE A 104 -12.91 18.49 -3.80
C ILE A 104 -12.56 17.20 -3.04
N MET A 105 -11.42 16.60 -3.35
CA MET A 105 -10.97 15.37 -2.70
C MET A 105 -10.56 15.60 -1.25
N ILE A 106 -10.02 16.78 -0.91
CA ILE A 106 -9.75 17.16 0.48
C ILE A 106 -11.05 17.38 1.25
N GLU A 107 -12.05 18.06 0.66
CA GLU A 107 -13.36 18.25 1.28
C GLU A 107 -14.03 16.90 1.59
N GLU A 108 -14.00 15.96 0.66
CA GLU A 108 -14.50 14.61 0.88
C GLU A 108 -13.67 13.86 1.93
N ALA A 109 -12.34 14.02 1.94
CA ALA A 109 -11.49 13.43 2.98
C ALA A 109 -11.85 13.94 4.38
N ILE A 110 -12.11 15.24 4.52
CA ILE A 110 -12.61 15.84 5.77
C ILE A 110 -13.94 15.19 6.17
N ALA A 111 -14.88 15.04 5.24
CA ALA A 111 -16.17 14.39 5.50
C ALA A 111 -16.00 12.92 5.95
N GLN A 112 -15.10 12.15 5.33
CA GLN A 112 -14.79 10.79 5.75
C GLN A 112 -14.24 10.74 7.17
N PHE A 113 -13.31 11.63 7.53
CA PHE A 113 -12.76 11.69 8.89
C PHE A 113 -13.80 12.11 9.94
N GLN A 114 -14.68 13.07 9.62
CA GLN A 114 -15.80 13.45 10.48
C GLN A 114 -16.76 12.28 10.73
N ASN A 115 -16.93 11.40 9.75
CA ASN A 115 -17.72 10.17 9.85
C ASN A 115 -16.94 8.98 10.43
N HIS A 116 -15.74 9.22 10.97
CA HIS A 116 -14.84 8.21 11.53
C HIS A 116 -14.40 7.11 10.54
N ASN A 117 -14.40 7.39 9.24
CA ASN A 117 -13.87 6.46 8.24
C ASN A 117 -12.36 6.69 8.04
N PHE A 118 -11.57 5.86 8.71
CA PHE A 118 -10.12 5.96 8.83
C PHE A 118 -9.37 4.91 7.99
N ASP A 119 -10.11 4.10 7.23
CA ASP A 119 -9.58 3.05 6.38
C ASP A 119 -8.61 3.58 5.32
N PHE A 120 -7.52 2.85 5.04
CA PHE A 120 -6.52 3.30 4.07
C PHE A 120 -7.07 3.35 2.64
N PHE A 121 -7.88 2.36 2.28
CA PHE A 121 -8.38 2.21 0.92
C PHE A 121 -9.68 2.95 0.67
N TYR A 122 -10.55 3.00 1.67
CA TYR A 122 -11.91 3.48 1.53
C TYR A 122 -12.24 4.69 2.41
N GLY A 123 -11.28 5.17 3.21
CA GLY A 123 -11.44 6.30 4.12
C GLY A 123 -10.73 7.57 3.65
N GLY A 124 -10.66 8.55 4.56
CA GLY A 124 -10.20 9.90 4.25
C GLY A 124 -8.77 9.97 3.70
N ILE A 125 -7.85 9.15 4.22
CA ILE A 125 -6.48 9.13 3.71
C ILE A 125 -6.41 8.64 2.26
N GLY A 126 -7.21 7.63 1.91
CA GLY A 126 -7.25 7.07 0.57
C GLY A 126 -7.54 8.13 -0.48
N LEU A 127 -8.36 9.13 -0.15
CA LEU A 127 -8.72 10.24 -1.05
C LEU A 127 -7.59 11.23 -1.30
N VAL A 128 -6.63 11.34 -0.37
CA VAL A 128 -5.52 12.28 -0.49
C VAL A 128 -4.20 11.63 -0.93
N MET A 129 -4.16 10.31 -1.03
CA MET A 129 -3.01 9.55 -1.57
C MET A 129 -2.47 10.08 -2.92
N PRO A 130 -3.30 10.50 -3.90
CA PRO A 130 -2.80 11.08 -5.15
C PRO A 130 -1.97 12.34 -4.95
N PHE A 131 -2.10 13.01 -3.81
CA PHE A 131 -1.48 14.29 -3.49
C PHE A 131 -0.36 14.17 -2.45
N MET A 132 -0.02 12.95 -2.03
CA MET A 132 1.09 12.65 -1.14
C MET A 132 2.40 12.39 -1.92
N ASN A 133 2.50 12.91 -3.14
CA ASN A 133 3.62 12.66 -4.05
C ASN A 133 4.32 13.95 -4.52
N ARG A 134 5.38 13.81 -5.34
CA ARG A 134 6.26 14.92 -5.74
C ARG A 134 5.66 15.84 -6.80
N GLN A 135 4.74 15.35 -7.61
CA GLN A 135 4.20 16.10 -8.75
C GLN A 135 3.05 16.99 -8.31
N MET A 136 2.09 16.43 -7.57
CA MET A 136 1.04 17.21 -6.91
C MET A 136 1.12 17.00 -5.41
N ASP A 137 1.42 18.09 -4.72
CA ASP A 137 1.70 18.09 -3.28
C ASP A 137 0.54 18.74 -2.55
N ILE A 138 -0.13 17.98 -1.69
CA ILE A 138 -1.26 18.45 -0.88
C ILE A 138 -0.95 19.75 -0.12
N ARG A 139 0.33 20.00 0.21
CA ARG A 139 0.80 21.21 0.89
C ARG A 139 0.69 22.48 0.04
N LYS A 140 0.47 22.33 -1.26
CA LYS A 140 0.27 23.43 -2.23
C LYS A 140 -1.20 23.66 -2.56
N LEU A 141 -2.10 22.78 -2.11
CA LEU A 141 -3.55 22.94 -2.26
C LEU A 141 -4.06 24.00 -1.27
N ASN A 142 -5.38 24.21 -1.22
CA ASN A 142 -5.98 25.25 -0.40
C ASN A 142 -5.56 25.14 1.09
N PRO A 143 -4.87 26.17 1.65
CA PRO A 143 -4.32 26.10 3.00
C PRO A 143 -5.40 26.05 4.10
N ASP A 144 -6.58 26.64 3.87
CA ASP A 144 -7.70 26.60 4.83
C ASP A 144 -8.33 25.21 4.89
N LEU A 145 -8.43 24.53 3.74
CA LEU A 145 -8.86 23.13 3.69
C LEU A 145 -7.83 22.22 4.35
N LEU A 146 -6.53 22.44 4.09
CA LEU A 146 -5.46 21.66 4.72
C LEU A 146 -5.43 21.83 6.24
N HIS A 147 -5.63 23.05 6.73
CA HIS A 147 -5.77 23.32 8.16
C HIS A 147 -6.98 22.57 8.75
N THR A 148 -8.13 22.64 8.08
CA THR A 148 -9.36 21.96 8.49
C THR A 148 -9.20 20.44 8.50
N LEU A 149 -8.51 19.87 7.51
CA LEU A 149 -8.15 18.46 7.44
C LEU A 149 -7.32 18.04 8.66
N LYS A 150 -6.24 18.77 8.97
CA LYS A 150 -5.41 18.52 10.16
C LYS A 150 -6.22 18.56 11.44
N GLU A 151 -7.00 19.63 11.65
CA GLU A 151 -7.81 19.76 12.85
C GLU A 151 -8.84 18.63 12.98
N THR A 152 -9.45 18.21 11.88
CA THR A 152 -10.46 17.15 11.88
C THR A 152 -9.84 15.82 12.30
N ILE A 153 -8.68 15.47 11.74
CA ILE A 153 -7.96 14.25 12.13
C ILE A 153 -7.57 14.32 13.61
N VAL A 154 -7.02 15.44 14.08
CA VAL A 154 -6.64 15.61 15.50
C VAL A 154 -7.84 15.49 16.44
N LYS A 155 -8.95 16.18 16.14
CA LYS A 155 -10.16 16.21 16.99
C LYS A 155 -10.89 14.86 17.06
N THR A 156 -10.73 14.01 16.06
CA THR A 156 -11.39 12.69 15.99
C THR A 156 -10.57 11.57 16.62
N LYS A 157 -9.35 11.85 17.10
CA LYS A 157 -8.53 10.88 17.84
C LYS A 157 -9.18 10.55 19.19
N THR A 158 -9.18 9.27 19.54
CA THR A 158 -9.63 8.72 20.83
C THR A 158 -8.46 8.13 21.63
N ASP A 159 -8.74 7.56 22.80
CA ASP A 159 -7.76 6.83 23.61
C ASP A 159 -7.18 5.59 22.89
N LEU A 160 -7.94 5.02 21.94
CA LEU A 160 -7.52 3.93 21.07
C LEU A 160 -7.23 4.41 19.66
N PHE A 161 -6.74 5.65 19.54
CA PHE A 161 -6.41 6.32 18.28
C PHE A 161 -7.67 6.55 17.42
N TRP A 162 -7.60 6.25 16.13
CA TRP A 162 -8.70 6.43 15.19
C TRP A 162 -9.38 5.09 14.90
N GLN A 163 -10.57 4.86 15.45
CA GLN A 163 -11.31 3.60 15.29
C GLN A 163 -12.44 3.76 14.28
N ASN A 164 -12.49 2.87 13.29
CA ASN A 164 -13.63 2.79 12.37
C ASN A 164 -14.91 2.40 13.14
N PRO A 165 -16.10 2.88 12.73
CA PRO A 165 -17.37 2.56 13.38
C PRO A 165 -17.61 1.06 13.56
N LYS A 166 -17.23 0.24 12.56
CA LYS A 166 -17.36 -1.23 12.61
C LYS A 166 -16.47 -1.84 13.69
N ASP A 167 -15.21 -1.42 13.77
CA ASP A 167 -14.27 -1.90 14.77
C ASP A 167 -14.73 -1.48 16.17
N LYS A 168 -15.16 -0.23 16.32
CA LYS A 168 -15.72 0.28 17.58
C LYS A 168 -16.94 -0.51 18.03
N ALA A 169 -17.87 -0.80 17.12
CA ALA A 169 -19.05 -1.62 17.41
C ALA A 169 -18.67 -3.06 17.81
N ALA A 170 -17.57 -3.59 17.26
CA ALA A 170 -17.03 -4.89 17.60
C ALA A 170 -16.10 -4.88 18.84
N ASN A 171 -15.93 -3.74 19.53
CA ASN A 171 -14.97 -3.57 20.63
C ASN A 171 -13.52 -3.89 20.23
N MET A 172 -13.17 -3.58 18.99
CA MET A 172 -11.88 -3.83 18.38
C MET A 172 -11.17 -2.52 17.99
N SER A 173 -9.84 -2.54 17.97
CA SER A 173 -9.03 -1.48 17.36
C SER A 173 -8.00 -2.11 16.44
N ASN A 174 -7.99 -1.67 15.18
CA ASN A 174 -7.17 -2.23 14.13
C ASN A 174 -5.80 -1.53 14.05
N PHE A 175 -4.74 -2.30 14.21
CA PHE A 175 -3.35 -1.83 14.22
C PHE A 175 -2.64 -2.13 12.89
N GLY A 176 -3.35 -2.67 11.91
CA GLY A 176 -2.86 -2.86 10.55
C GLY A 176 -2.69 -1.54 9.79
N ILE A 177 -2.00 -1.62 8.67
CA ILE A 177 -1.84 -0.52 7.72
C ILE A 177 -3.10 -0.37 6.86
N SER A 178 -3.65 -1.47 6.34
CA SER A 178 -4.73 -1.37 5.34
C SER A 178 -6.07 -0.89 5.89
N HIS A 179 -6.39 -1.25 7.13
CA HIS A 179 -7.68 -0.98 7.75
C HIS A 179 -7.56 -0.38 9.15
N GLY A 180 -6.32 -0.08 9.58
CA GLY A 180 -6.03 0.54 10.86
C GLY A 180 -5.68 2.00 10.71
N PHE A 181 -5.23 2.59 11.82
CA PHE A 181 -5.13 4.04 11.92
C PHE A 181 -3.76 4.62 11.58
N LEU A 182 -2.72 3.80 11.53
CA LEU A 182 -1.33 4.26 11.41
C LEU A 182 -1.09 5.11 10.15
N PRO A 183 -1.73 4.84 8.98
CA PRO A 183 -1.63 5.73 7.84
C PRO A 183 -2.14 7.15 8.12
N ASN A 184 -3.15 7.34 8.95
CA ASN A 184 -3.66 8.69 9.27
C ASN A 184 -2.63 9.50 10.05
N LEU A 185 -1.81 8.84 10.87
CA LEU A 185 -0.66 9.48 11.53
C LEU A 185 0.46 9.80 10.52
N LEU A 186 0.66 8.95 9.51
CA LEU A 186 1.55 9.24 8.39
C LEU A 186 1.09 10.46 7.58
N LEU A 187 -0.21 10.57 7.30
CA LEU A 187 -0.79 11.75 6.67
C LEU A 187 -0.50 13.00 7.49
N LEU A 188 -0.78 12.99 8.80
CA LEU A 188 -0.46 14.11 9.69
C LEU A 188 1.03 14.48 9.65
N ALA A 189 1.93 13.49 9.66
CA ALA A 189 3.36 13.72 9.55
C ALA A 189 3.76 14.34 8.21
N TYR A 190 3.09 13.98 7.12
CA TYR A 190 3.35 14.53 5.80
C TYR A 190 2.94 16.00 5.67
N ILE A 191 1.83 16.38 6.31
CA ILE A 191 1.24 17.73 6.25
C ILE A 191 1.56 18.61 7.47
N ALA A 192 2.41 18.13 8.38
CA ALA A 192 2.87 18.90 9.52
C ALA A 192 3.68 20.12 9.08
N ASP A 193 3.33 21.30 9.60
CA ASP A 193 4.01 22.57 9.28
C ASP A 193 4.39 23.38 10.54
N SER A 194 4.13 22.83 11.72
CA SER A 194 4.32 23.50 13.00
C SER A 194 4.88 22.57 14.07
N GLU A 195 5.55 23.15 15.07
CA GLU A 195 6.01 22.41 16.26
C GLU A 195 4.85 21.78 17.05
N ALA A 196 3.65 22.38 16.98
CA ALA A 196 2.45 21.82 17.60
C ALA A 196 2.03 20.50 16.93
N ASP A 197 2.05 20.45 15.60
CA ASP A 197 1.75 19.23 14.83
C ASP A 197 2.77 18.14 15.16
N ILE A 198 4.07 18.46 15.13
CA ILE A 198 5.16 17.52 15.43
C ILE A 198 5.04 17.00 16.87
N SER A 199 4.73 17.87 17.84
CA SER A 199 4.52 17.48 19.24
C SER A 199 3.34 16.53 19.40
N PHE A 200 2.23 16.78 18.71
CA PHE A 200 1.07 15.87 18.69
C PHE A 200 1.44 14.50 18.10
N ILE A 201 2.18 14.47 17.00
CA ILE A 201 2.63 13.23 16.35
C ILE A 201 3.54 12.44 17.30
N ARG A 202 4.55 13.07 17.90
CA ARG A 202 5.46 12.41 18.86
C ARG A 202 4.72 11.86 20.07
N LYS A 203 3.76 12.62 20.61
CA LYS A 203 2.91 12.15 21.72
C LYS A 203 2.10 10.91 21.31
N THR A 204 1.46 10.96 20.15
CA THR A 204 0.65 9.85 19.63
C THR A 204 1.50 8.61 19.36
N LEU A 205 2.72 8.79 18.83
CA LEU A 205 3.68 7.70 18.67
C LEU A 205 4.11 7.10 20.01
N SER A 206 4.41 7.93 21.01
CA SER A 206 4.76 7.46 22.35
C SER A 206 3.63 6.59 22.94
N GLU A 207 2.38 7.03 22.80
CA GLU A 207 1.19 6.25 23.17
C GLU A 207 1.12 4.92 22.40
N PHE A 208 1.35 4.94 21.08
CA PHE A 208 1.36 3.74 20.24
C PHE A 208 2.45 2.74 20.64
N MET A 209 3.65 3.24 20.96
CA MET A 209 4.78 2.43 21.37
C MET A 209 4.55 1.70 22.71
N THR A 210 3.58 2.13 23.53
CA THR A 210 3.20 1.39 24.75
C THR A 210 2.59 0.00 24.45
N TYR A 211 2.12 -0.23 23.22
CA TYR A 211 1.62 -1.52 22.77
C TYR A 211 2.71 -2.45 22.21
N ALA A 212 3.96 -1.97 22.11
CA ALA A 212 5.08 -2.77 21.64
C ALA A 212 5.57 -3.73 22.73
N SER A 213 5.79 -5.00 22.37
CA SER A 213 6.44 -5.98 23.23
C SER A 213 7.57 -6.70 22.50
N MET A 214 8.81 -6.50 22.95
CA MET A 214 9.99 -7.09 22.31
C MET A 214 10.32 -8.50 22.82
N GLU A 215 9.89 -8.86 24.03
CA GLU A 215 10.29 -10.09 24.71
C GLU A 215 9.19 -11.16 24.70
N GLY A 216 9.56 -12.39 24.36
CA GLY A 216 8.66 -13.55 24.48
C GLY A 216 7.48 -13.55 23.51
N THR A 217 7.49 -12.70 22.48
CA THR A 217 6.47 -12.57 21.42
C THR A 217 7.09 -12.75 20.03
N VAL A 218 6.33 -13.34 19.11
CA VAL A 218 6.69 -13.43 17.69
C VAL A 218 6.60 -12.06 17.04
N SER A 219 5.54 -11.31 17.37
CA SER A 219 5.30 -9.96 16.87
C SER A 219 5.45 -8.90 17.96
N VAL A 220 5.95 -7.73 17.59
CA VAL A 220 6.11 -6.58 18.47
C VAL A 220 4.77 -5.93 18.75
N PHE A 221 3.94 -5.75 17.73
CA PHE A 221 2.63 -5.12 17.87
C PHE A 221 1.48 -6.12 17.69
N PRO A 222 0.32 -5.88 18.34
CA PRO A 222 -0.92 -6.54 18.00
C PRO A 222 -1.33 -6.21 16.56
N SER A 223 -2.02 -7.14 15.89
CA SER A 223 -2.76 -6.81 14.67
C SER A 223 -4.11 -6.15 14.98
N VAL A 224 -4.74 -6.58 16.07
CA VAL A 224 -6.00 -6.03 16.59
C VAL A 224 -5.95 -6.08 18.10
N ILE A 225 -6.54 -5.07 18.75
CA ILE A 225 -6.78 -5.05 20.18
C ILE A 225 -8.28 -5.24 20.43
N GLU A 226 -8.64 -6.23 21.24
CA GLU A 226 -10.00 -6.41 21.75
C GLU A 226 -10.09 -5.80 23.14
N THR A 227 -10.93 -4.79 23.34
CA THR A 227 -11.00 -4.05 24.63
C THR A 227 -11.53 -4.88 25.80
N SER A 228 -12.07 -6.07 25.54
CA SER A 228 -12.71 -6.95 26.51
C SER A 228 -11.88 -8.16 26.93
N LYS A 229 -10.67 -8.36 26.37
CA LYS A 229 -9.83 -9.53 26.66
C LYS A 229 -8.42 -9.14 27.08
N GLU A 230 -7.82 -9.93 27.99
CA GLU A 230 -6.38 -9.87 28.20
C GLU A 230 -5.67 -10.17 26.88
N ASN A 231 -4.91 -9.19 26.39
CA ASN A 231 -4.18 -9.32 25.14
C ASN A 231 -3.15 -10.44 25.25
N SER A 232 -3.45 -11.59 24.63
CA SER A 232 -2.52 -12.71 24.49
C SER A 232 -1.25 -12.29 23.73
N LYS A 233 -0.16 -13.04 23.93
CA LYS A 233 1.11 -12.82 23.21
C LYS A 233 0.88 -12.74 21.69
N TYR A 234 1.34 -11.66 21.08
CA TYR A 234 1.04 -11.32 19.69
C TYR A 234 1.73 -12.26 18.69
N ALA A 235 0.95 -12.83 17.77
CA ALA A 235 1.40 -13.61 16.63
C ALA A 235 0.68 -13.16 15.35
N SER A 236 1.07 -11.99 14.85
CA SER A 236 0.62 -11.46 13.55
C SER A 236 1.24 -12.25 12.39
N ARG A 237 0.68 -12.15 11.20
CA ARG A 237 1.35 -12.65 9.99
C ARG A 237 2.50 -11.72 9.59
N LEU A 238 3.39 -12.19 8.73
CA LEU A 238 4.42 -11.36 8.11
C LEU A 238 3.84 -10.78 6.81
N ALA A 239 3.34 -9.54 6.86
CA ALA A 239 2.65 -8.91 5.74
C ALA A 239 2.80 -7.38 5.76
N TRP A 240 2.54 -6.75 4.62
CA TRP A 240 2.44 -5.29 4.54
C TRP A 240 1.17 -4.79 5.23
N CYS A 241 0.01 -5.42 4.97
CA CYS A 241 -1.27 -4.92 5.48
C CYS A 241 -1.41 -5.01 7.01
N TYR A 242 -0.78 -6.00 7.65
CA TYR A 242 -0.87 -6.22 9.09
C TYR A 242 0.43 -6.77 9.68
N GLY A 243 0.79 -6.25 10.85
CA GLY A 243 1.92 -6.70 11.64
C GLY A 243 3.17 -5.84 11.46
N ASP A 244 4.24 -6.28 12.13
CA ASP A 244 5.46 -5.47 12.32
C ASP A 244 6.13 -5.03 11.02
N LEU A 245 6.00 -5.81 9.93
CA LEU A 245 6.64 -5.51 8.66
C LEU A 245 6.11 -4.19 8.08
N GLY A 246 4.79 -4.09 7.86
CA GLY A 246 4.16 -2.83 7.41
C GLY A 246 4.24 -1.71 8.43
N ILE A 247 4.02 -2.01 9.73
CA ILE A 247 4.10 -1.01 10.81
C ILE A 247 5.49 -0.35 10.83
N SER A 248 6.56 -1.13 10.71
CA SER A 248 7.93 -0.59 10.72
C SER A 248 8.19 0.32 9.51
N CYS A 249 7.63 0.01 8.34
CA CYS A 249 7.73 0.87 7.16
C CYS A 249 7.13 2.25 7.45
N VAL A 250 5.91 2.28 7.98
CA VAL A 250 5.21 3.53 8.27
C VAL A 250 5.87 4.31 9.41
N LEU A 251 6.31 3.65 10.49
CA LEU A 251 7.04 4.31 11.58
C LEU A 251 8.35 4.93 11.11
N TYR A 252 9.10 4.21 10.28
CA TYR A 252 10.34 4.72 9.70
C TYR A 252 10.06 5.97 8.86
N LYS A 253 9.04 5.91 8.00
CA LYS A 253 8.63 7.03 7.15
C LYS A 253 8.18 8.26 7.94
N ILE A 254 7.38 8.06 8.99
CA ILE A 254 7.00 9.14 9.91
C ILE A 254 8.26 9.77 10.50
N GLY A 255 9.21 8.95 10.97
CA GLY A 255 10.49 9.43 11.51
C GLY A 255 11.34 10.21 10.51
N GLU A 256 11.29 9.87 9.22
CA GLU A 256 11.92 10.68 8.17
C GLU A 256 11.22 12.04 8.03
N LEU A 257 9.89 12.05 7.96
CA LEU A 257 9.09 13.26 7.75
C LEU A 257 9.23 14.28 8.90
N ILE A 258 9.23 13.81 10.15
CA ILE A 258 9.39 14.67 11.34
C ILE A 258 10.83 14.76 11.85
N GLN A 259 11.80 14.28 11.07
CA GLN A 259 13.23 14.29 11.39
C GLN A 259 13.58 13.67 12.76
N ASP A 260 12.88 12.59 13.12
CA ASP A 260 13.04 11.86 14.39
C ASP A 260 13.93 10.62 14.19
N GLN A 261 15.24 10.82 14.31
CA GLN A 261 16.23 9.74 14.17
C GLN A 261 16.04 8.59 15.18
N PRO A 262 15.73 8.84 16.47
CA PRO A 262 15.39 7.78 17.41
C PRO A 262 14.25 6.87 16.93
N LEU A 263 13.17 7.46 16.39
CA LEU A 263 12.05 6.69 15.83
C LEU A 263 12.47 5.85 14.62
N GLN A 264 13.24 6.43 13.68
CA GLN A 264 13.76 5.69 12.52
C GLN A 264 14.60 4.48 12.95
N ASN A 265 15.48 4.67 13.94
CA ASN A 265 16.32 3.61 14.48
C ASN A 265 15.46 2.51 15.12
N GLN A 266 14.44 2.89 15.90
CA GLN A 266 13.54 1.93 16.54
C GLN A 266 12.72 1.15 15.50
N ALA A 267 12.16 1.82 14.50
CA ALA A 267 11.45 1.19 13.38
C ALA A 267 12.36 0.20 12.62
N SER A 268 13.62 0.57 12.37
CA SER A 268 14.60 -0.32 11.74
C SER A 268 14.89 -1.56 12.58
N GLN A 269 14.97 -1.44 13.91
CA GLN A 269 15.15 -2.60 14.80
C GLN A 269 13.95 -3.54 14.82
N ILE A 270 12.73 -2.98 14.82
CA ILE A 270 11.49 -3.78 14.75
C ILE A 270 11.45 -4.52 13.41
N LEU A 271 11.75 -3.84 12.30
CA LEU A 271 11.85 -4.46 10.99
C LEU A 271 12.90 -5.56 10.97
N LEU A 272 14.08 -5.32 11.55
CA LEU A 272 15.17 -6.30 11.61
C LEU A 272 14.73 -7.58 12.35
N LYS A 273 13.95 -7.47 13.43
CA LYS A 273 13.37 -8.63 14.13
C LYS A 273 12.48 -9.48 13.22
N THR A 274 11.87 -8.90 12.19
CA THR A 274 11.03 -9.67 11.26
C THR A 274 11.84 -10.57 10.31
N THR A 275 13.12 -10.25 10.05
CA THR A 275 13.96 -10.95 9.06
C THR A 275 14.22 -12.43 9.36
N VAL A 276 14.07 -12.84 10.63
CA VAL A 276 14.25 -14.23 11.07
C VAL A 276 12.98 -15.08 10.94
N ARG A 277 11.82 -14.48 10.65
CA ARG A 277 10.53 -15.17 10.52
C ARG A 277 10.44 -15.88 9.17
N LYS A 278 11.01 -17.08 9.05
CA LYS A 278 11.12 -17.82 7.78
C LYS A 278 10.17 -19.01 7.64
N HIS A 279 9.63 -19.52 8.76
CA HIS A 279 8.80 -20.73 8.80
C HIS A 279 7.31 -20.38 8.80
N GLU A 280 6.47 -21.26 8.25
CA GLU A 280 5.01 -21.08 8.11
C GLU A 280 4.34 -20.71 9.43
N GLU A 281 4.67 -21.41 10.53
CA GLU A 281 4.12 -21.11 11.87
C GLU A 281 4.41 -19.68 12.33
N SER A 282 5.56 -19.15 11.92
CA SER A 282 6.03 -17.82 12.30
C SER A 282 5.64 -16.73 11.30
N SER A 283 5.42 -17.05 10.02
CA SER A 283 5.20 -16.07 8.94
C SER A 283 3.74 -16.04 8.48
N LYS A 284 3.04 -17.18 8.49
CA LYS A 284 1.68 -17.37 7.96
C LYS A 284 1.54 -16.89 6.49
N VAL A 285 2.59 -17.08 5.70
CA VAL A 285 2.64 -16.74 4.28
C VAL A 285 2.22 -17.94 3.46
N THR A 286 1.24 -17.74 2.58
CA THR A 286 0.56 -18.82 1.85
C THR A 286 0.57 -18.63 0.33
N ASP A 287 0.99 -17.47 -0.16
CA ASP A 287 1.05 -17.14 -1.58
C ASP A 287 2.14 -16.12 -1.92
N ALA A 288 2.15 -15.69 -3.18
CA ALA A 288 3.07 -14.72 -3.74
C ALA A 288 2.57 -13.27 -3.73
N SER A 289 1.39 -12.94 -3.18
CA SER A 289 0.81 -11.59 -3.27
C SER A 289 1.70 -10.46 -2.71
N LEU A 290 1.44 -9.22 -3.12
CA LEU A 290 2.10 -8.03 -2.55
C LEU A 290 1.57 -7.67 -1.16
N CYS A 291 0.25 -7.78 -0.96
CA CYS A 291 -0.40 -7.30 0.27
C CYS A 291 0.05 -8.10 1.51
N HIS A 292 0.16 -9.42 1.36
CA HIS A 292 0.48 -10.32 2.48
C HIS A 292 1.16 -11.63 2.07
N GLY A 293 1.79 -11.63 0.89
CA GLY A 293 2.52 -12.75 0.34
C GLY A 293 4.03 -12.48 0.25
N SER A 294 4.74 -13.47 -0.28
CA SER A 294 6.20 -13.47 -0.36
C SER A 294 6.77 -12.31 -1.20
N ALA A 295 6.09 -11.87 -2.26
CA ALA A 295 6.56 -10.79 -3.13
C ALA A 295 6.61 -9.44 -2.41
N GLY A 296 5.58 -9.14 -1.63
CA GLY A 296 5.52 -7.92 -0.82
C GLY A 296 6.62 -7.88 0.23
N ILE A 297 6.84 -9.01 0.90
CA ILE A 297 7.89 -9.15 1.92
C ILE A 297 9.28 -8.95 1.31
N SER A 298 9.56 -9.60 0.18
CA SER A 298 10.81 -9.43 -0.55
C SER A 298 11.04 -7.96 -0.95
N SER A 299 9.99 -7.30 -1.47
CA SER A 299 10.07 -5.91 -1.90
C SER A 299 10.34 -4.92 -0.75
N ILE A 300 9.72 -5.13 0.41
CA ILE A 300 9.98 -4.31 1.60
C ILE A 300 11.44 -4.46 2.05
N TYR A 301 11.97 -5.68 2.10
CA TYR A 301 13.36 -5.89 2.50
C TYR A 301 14.36 -5.32 1.49
N ASP A 302 14.10 -5.44 0.19
CA ASP A 302 14.96 -4.83 -0.84
C ASP A 302 14.99 -3.29 -0.72
N SER A 303 13.83 -2.68 -0.43
CA SER A 303 13.74 -1.23 -0.18
C SER A 303 14.56 -0.82 1.04
N PHE A 304 14.40 -1.52 2.17
CA PHE A 304 15.14 -1.21 3.39
C PHE A 304 16.63 -1.52 3.29
N TYR A 305 17.03 -2.50 2.49
CA TYR A 305 18.44 -2.69 2.15
C TYR A 305 18.99 -1.48 1.40
N THR A 306 18.26 -0.97 0.41
CA THR A 306 18.68 0.23 -0.35
C THR A 306 18.87 1.43 0.57
N ARG A 307 17.98 1.62 1.55
CA ARG A 307 18.02 2.74 2.51
C ARG A 307 19.11 2.60 3.58
N THR A 308 19.26 1.41 4.15
CA THR A 308 20.07 1.20 5.36
C THR A 308 21.40 0.51 5.11
N GLN A 309 21.57 -0.12 3.95
CA GLN A 309 22.70 -0.99 3.59
C GLN A 309 22.94 -2.15 4.58
N ASN A 310 21.93 -2.50 5.39
CA ASN A 310 22.05 -3.60 6.34
C ASN A 310 21.90 -4.96 5.62
N PRO A 311 22.92 -5.84 5.64
CA PRO A 311 22.92 -7.08 4.88
C PRO A 311 21.83 -8.08 5.31
N ALA A 312 21.29 -7.97 6.53
CA ALA A 312 20.19 -8.81 6.97
C ALA A 312 18.93 -8.61 6.10
N PHE A 313 18.68 -7.38 5.64
CA PHE A 313 17.57 -7.11 4.73
C PHE A 313 17.81 -7.71 3.35
N ALA A 314 19.03 -7.58 2.79
CA ALA A 314 19.34 -8.22 1.51
C ALA A 314 19.15 -9.74 1.57
N GLN A 315 19.64 -10.39 2.64
CA GLN A 315 19.49 -11.84 2.82
C GLN A 315 18.03 -12.27 3.00
N ALA A 316 17.23 -11.50 3.75
CA ALA A 316 15.81 -11.77 3.92
C ALA A 316 15.02 -11.54 2.62
N GLY A 317 15.32 -10.45 1.90
CA GLY A 317 14.73 -10.11 0.61
C GLY A 317 14.96 -11.21 -0.42
N GLU A 318 16.19 -11.73 -0.49
CA GLU A 318 16.54 -12.83 -1.39
C GLU A 318 15.87 -14.16 -1.00
N TYR A 319 15.82 -14.48 0.29
CA TYR A 319 15.09 -15.65 0.78
C TYR A 319 13.62 -15.61 0.33
N TRP A 320 12.93 -14.49 0.58
CA TRP A 320 11.52 -14.35 0.24
C TRP A 320 11.28 -14.28 -1.27
N ARG A 321 12.22 -13.72 -2.05
CA ARG A 321 12.19 -13.81 -3.50
C ARG A 321 12.25 -15.26 -3.97
N GLY A 322 13.11 -16.08 -3.37
CA GLY A 322 13.15 -17.53 -3.62
C GLY A 322 11.81 -18.21 -3.33
N ILE A 323 11.12 -17.83 -2.25
CA ILE A 323 9.77 -18.31 -1.94
C ILE A 323 8.76 -17.84 -2.99
N THR A 324 8.81 -16.58 -3.43
CA THR A 324 7.97 -16.09 -4.53
C THR A 324 8.15 -16.96 -5.77
N HIS A 325 9.39 -17.25 -6.18
CA HIS A 325 9.68 -18.14 -7.29
C HIS A 325 9.12 -19.55 -7.10
N SER A 326 9.06 -20.07 -5.87
CA SER A 326 8.52 -21.40 -5.59
C SER A 326 7.01 -21.53 -5.79
N TYR A 327 6.27 -20.40 -5.77
CA TYR A 327 4.83 -20.37 -6.07
C TYR A 327 4.51 -20.33 -7.57
N TYR A 328 5.53 -20.22 -8.44
CA TYR A 328 5.34 -20.19 -9.88
C TYR A 328 4.83 -21.54 -10.39
N ALA A 329 3.66 -21.54 -11.03
CA ALA A 329 3.02 -22.70 -11.64
C ALA A 329 3.07 -22.58 -13.18
N PRO A 330 4.16 -23.02 -13.84
CA PRO A 330 4.32 -22.88 -15.30
C PRO A 330 3.26 -23.64 -16.11
N GLU A 331 2.67 -24.69 -15.56
CA GLU A 331 1.62 -25.48 -16.20
C GLU A 331 0.25 -24.80 -16.22
N ASN A 332 -0.01 -23.82 -15.34
CA ASN A 332 -1.26 -23.08 -15.34
C ASN A 332 -1.21 -21.96 -16.40
N GLN A 333 -1.94 -22.17 -17.50
CA GLN A 333 -1.96 -21.24 -18.62
C GLN A 333 -2.80 -20.00 -18.37
N GLU A 334 -3.74 -20.04 -17.43
CA GLU A 334 -4.64 -18.91 -17.14
C GLU A 334 -3.99 -17.96 -16.13
N CYS A 335 -3.31 -18.50 -15.12
CA CYS A 335 -2.70 -17.69 -14.06
C CYS A 335 -1.49 -18.41 -13.45
N CYS A 336 -0.29 -17.93 -13.76
CA CYS A 336 0.96 -18.59 -13.34
C CYS A 336 1.32 -18.42 -11.86
N PHE A 337 0.53 -17.65 -11.10
CA PHE A 337 0.55 -17.59 -9.64
C PHE A 337 -0.89 -17.51 -9.14
N LEU A 338 -1.25 -18.35 -8.18
CA LEU A 338 -2.58 -18.34 -7.59
C LEU A 338 -2.60 -17.53 -6.28
N TYR A 339 -3.69 -16.85 -6.03
CA TYR A 339 -3.94 -16.11 -4.79
C TYR A 339 -4.74 -16.97 -3.80
N LYS A 340 -4.35 -16.99 -2.51
CA LYS A 340 -5.04 -17.74 -1.47
C LYS A 340 -6.19 -16.94 -0.87
N ALA A 341 -7.38 -17.03 -1.48
CA ALA A 341 -8.61 -16.41 -1.00
C ALA A 341 -9.34 -17.34 -0.02
N GLY A 342 -9.08 -17.16 1.29
CA GLY A 342 -9.60 -18.05 2.31
C GLY A 342 -9.05 -19.47 2.15
N ASP A 343 -9.93 -20.46 1.95
CA ASP A 343 -9.53 -21.85 1.74
C ASP A 343 -9.26 -22.20 0.27
N GLU A 344 -9.53 -21.29 -0.66
CA GLU A 344 -9.40 -21.52 -2.10
C GLU A 344 -8.19 -20.81 -2.71
N TYR A 345 -7.67 -21.36 -3.81
CA TYR A 345 -6.67 -20.71 -4.64
C TYR A 345 -7.34 -20.24 -5.93
N ILE A 346 -7.31 -18.93 -6.19
CA ILE A 346 -8.01 -18.30 -7.32
C ILE A 346 -7.06 -17.51 -8.22
N ASN A 347 -7.50 -17.29 -9.46
CA ASN A 347 -6.80 -16.41 -10.40
C ASN A 347 -7.02 -14.95 -9.96
N ASN A 348 -5.95 -14.14 -9.97
CA ASN A 348 -6.03 -12.71 -9.69
C ASN A 348 -4.94 -11.98 -10.48
N MET A 349 -5.32 -10.94 -11.23
CA MET A 349 -4.40 -10.16 -12.07
C MET A 349 -3.96 -8.85 -11.41
N GLY A 350 -4.59 -8.46 -10.31
CA GLY A 350 -4.45 -7.16 -9.67
C GLY A 350 -3.09 -6.88 -9.02
N LEU A 351 -2.98 -5.67 -8.47
CA LEU A 351 -1.78 -5.16 -7.81
C LEU A 351 -1.55 -5.82 -6.45
N LEU A 352 -2.56 -5.85 -5.57
CA LEU A 352 -2.34 -6.28 -4.19
C LEU A 352 -2.19 -7.79 -4.04
N GLU A 353 -2.99 -8.53 -4.79
CA GLU A 353 -3.20 -9.97 -4.58
C GLU A 353 -2.75 -10.79 -5.79
N GLY A 354 -2.48 -10.15 -6.93
CA GLY A 354 -2.39 -10.81 -8.22
C GLY A 354 -1.10 -10.58 -8.99
N LEU A 355 -1.17 -10.97 -10.26
CA LEU A 355 -0.03 -11.03 -11.17
C LEU A 355 0.65 -9.68 -11.41
N ALA A 356 -0.08 -8.56 -11.48
CA ALA A 356 0.53 -7.25 -11.69
C ALA A 356 1.50 -6.92 -10.56
N GLY A 357 1.09 -7.12 -9.30
CA GLY A 357 1.95 -6.87 -8.15
C GLY A 357 3.13 -7.82 -8.05
N ILE A 358 2.89 -9.12 -8.28
CA ILE A 358 3.95 -10.13 -8.31
C ILE A 358 4.98 -9.77 -9.38
N GLY A 359 4.52 -9.41 -10.58
CA GLY A 359 5.36 -8.98 -11.69
C GLY A 359 6.22 -7.76 -11.33
N LEU A 360 5.61 -6.74 -10.72
CA LEU A 360 6.32 -5.55 -10.25
C LEU A 360 7.42 -5.88 -9.22
N SER A 361 7.18 -6.83 -8.32
CA SER A 361 8.18 -7.27 -7.33
C SER A 361 9.41 -7.96 -7.92
N LEU A 362 9.22 -8.62 -9.07
CA LEU A 362 10.24 -9.40 -9.78
C LEU A 362 11.04 -8.55 -10.78
N LEU A 363 10.62 -7.32 -11.03
CA LEU A 363 11.37 -6.36 -11.83
C LEU A 363 12.47 -5.68 -11.00
N ASN A 364 13.54 -5.26 -11.68
CA ASN A 364 14.72 -4.70 -11.02
C ASN A 364 14.45 -3.31 -10.42
N LYS A 365 13.64 -2.49 -11.09
CA LYS A 365 13.24 -1.16 -10.59
C LYS A 365 12.00 -1.29 -9.71
N LYS A 366 12.05 -0.67 -8.53
CA LYS A 366 11.01 -0.77 -7.48
C LYS A 366 10.46 0.59 -7.04
N ASP A 367 10.62 1.62 -7.85
CA ASP A 367 10.05 2.96 -7.60
C ASP A 367 8.51 2.98 -7.50
N TRP A 368 7.82 1.90 -7.88
CA TRP A 368 6.37 1.71 -7.70
C TRP A 368 5.95 1.56 -6.22
N SER A 369 6.86 1.25 -5.30
CA SER A 369 6.52 0.97 -3.90
C SER A 369 5.91 2.15 -3.14
N GLY A 370 6.09 3.39 -3.64
CA GLY A 370 5.42 4.58 -3.10
C GLY A 370 3.89 4.50 -3.16
N ILE A 371 3.33 3.76 -4.14
CA ILE A 371 1.87 3.56 -4.30
C ILE A 371 1.26 2.85 -3.08
N LEU A 372 2.04 2.02 -2.37
CA LEU A 372 1.60 1.29 -1.18
C LEU A 372 2.12 1.91 0.12
N SER A 373 2.65 3.14 0.08
CA SER A 373 3.30 3.78 1.24
C SER A 373 4.39 2.91 1.89
N ILE A 374 5.05 2.07 1.09
CA ILE A 374 6.17 1.22 1.52
C ILE A 374 7.46 2.06 1.66
N GLU A 375 7.49 3.27 1.07
CA GLU A 375 8.67 4.11 0.88
C GLU A 375 8.50 5.59 1.23
#